data_AF-A0A1G5QA10-F1
#
_entry.id   AF-A0A1G5QA10-F1
#
_cell.length_a   1.000
_cell.length_b   1.000
_cell.length_c   1.000
_cell.angle_alpha   90.00
_cell.angle_beta   90.00
_cell.angle_gamma   90.00
#
_symmetry.space_group_name_H-M   'P 1'
#
loop_
_entity.id
_entity.type
_entity.pdbx_description
1 polymer ?
#
loop_
_entity_poly.entity_id
_entity_poly.type
_entity_poly.pdbx_seq_one_letter_code
_entity_poly.pdbx_strand_id
1 'polypeptide(L)'
;MIQTMRVIQVPEWVPEEARRYLEHTENGRSIRQLARRAGCHPSTVLRQVRRMETLRDDPLIDSALDGLTEQYFKEDIRHSMPRPQRTPQDTAGQAKVTKALIWLNHGNAILAYAEGMDKAVIVRDDQDEKKISIDKGLAGEIALRGWVQCVSHKRLSRYQLSDDGRAALSSMVAAQENRARVRRDVGFAEAARSFQGKEVANSGGARRVRYGSGETPLAMLARLADRNGEPFLTVDLVRAGERLREDYELAQIAEHIYPVNTVFDVPCAAKPAHGKAHADTAGQRAHEALAALGPGLCDIALRCCCHLEGLETAEKQLGWSARSGKVVLRIALQQLKSHYDALADQKELIG
;
A
#
# COMPACT_ATOMS: atom_id res chain seq x y z
N MET A 1 -18.10 -43.92 -13.62
CA MET A 1 -16.66 -43.59 -13.48
C MET A 1 -16.51 -42.70 -12.27
N ILE A 2 -15.98 -43.25 -11.17
CA ILE A 2 -15.75 -42.51 -9.92
C ILE A 2 -14.57 -41.58 -10.18
N GLN A 3 -14.84 -40.29 -10.36
CA GLN A 3 -13.82 -39.27 -10.52
C GLN A 3 -13.05 -39.19 -9.19
N THR A 4 -11.87 -39.80 -9.14
CA THR A 4 -10.99 -39.82 -7.98
C THR A 4 -10.74 -38.37 -7.55
N MET A 5 -11.31 -37.98 -6.40
CA MET A 5 -11.33 -36.61 -5.93
C MET A 5 -9.92 -36.18 -5.52
N ARG A 6 -9.16 -35.57 -6.44
CA ARG A 6 -7.96 -34.82 -6.05
C ARG A 6 -8.38 -33.61 -5.23
N VAL A 7 -8.24 -33.71 -3.92
CA VAL A 7 -8.30 -32.57 -3.00
C VAL A 7 -6.94 -31.90 -3.07
N ILE A 8 -6.83 -30.81 -3.81
CA ILE A 8 -5.61 -30.01 -3.84
C ILE A 8 -5.51 -29.31 -2.49
N GLN A 9 -4.48 -29.64 -1.72
CA GLN A 9 -4.21 -29.01 -0.44
C GLN A 9 -3.50 -27.68 -0.67
N VAL A 10 -4.31 -26.64 -0.89
CA VAL A 10 -3.86 -25.24 -0.86
C VAL A 10 -3.49 -24.89 0.59
N PRO A 11 -2.47 -24.04 0.83
CA PRO A 11 -2.02 -23.71 2.18
C PRO A 11 -3.12 -23.17 3.11
N GLU A 12 -2.97 -23.43 4.40
CA GLU A 12 -3.93 -23.02 5.44
C GLU A 12 -4.16 -21.50 5.50
N TRP A 13 -3.17 -20.72 5.07
CA TRP A 13 -3.27 -19.27 5.05
C TRP A 13 -4.21 -18.69 4.00
N VAL A 14 -4.49 -19.43 2.92
CA VAL A 14 -5.33 -18.96 1.82
C VAL A 14 -6.79 -18.94 2.29
N PRO A 15 -7.52 -17.82 2.17
CA PRO A 15 -8.92 -17.73 2.56
C PRO A 15 -9.80 -18.76 1.86
N GLU A 16 -10.86 -19.20 2.54
CA GLU A 16 -11.74 -20.24 2.00
C GLU A 16 -12.47 -19.80 0.72
N GLU A 17 -12.79 -18.51 0.59
CA GLU A 17 -13.39 -17.94 -0.63
C GLU A 17 -12.44 -18.10 -1.84
N ALA A 18 -11.15 -17.79 -1.66
CA ALA A 18 -10.13 -17.95 -2.69
C ALA A 18 -9.90 -19.43 -3.04
N ARG A 19 -9.93 -20.35 -2.06
CA ARG A 19 -9.85 -21.80 -2.34
C ARG A 19 -11.01 -22.30 -3.19
N ARG A 20 -12.24 -21.90 -2.85
CA ARG A 20 -13.44 -22.27 -3.60
C ARG A 20 -13.41 -21.70 -5.02
N TYR A 21 -12.91 -20.48 -5.17
CA TYR A 21 -12.69 -19.85 -6.47
C TYR A 21 -11.69 -20.64 -7.33
N LEU A 22 -10.49 -20.95 -6.81
CA LEU A 22 -9.49 -21.75 -7.54
C LEU A 22 -9.97 -23.17 -7.86
N GLU A 23 -10.72 -23.82 -6.95
CA GLU A 23 -11.35 -25.12 -7.25
C GLU A 23 -12.41 -25.02 -8.38
N HIS A 24 -13.08 -23.86 -8.52
CA HIS A 24 -14.06 -23.63 -9.57
C HIS A 24 -13.38 -23.36 -10.93
N THR A 25 -12.39 -22.46 -10.97
CA THR A 25 -11.76 -22.01 -12.22
C THR A 25 -10.78 -23.03 -12.78
N GLU A 26 -9.90 -23.60 -11.95
CA GLU A 26 -8.81 -24.46 -12.42
C GLU A 26 -9.23 -25.93 -12.55
N ASN A 27 -10.07 -26.43 -11.63
CA ASN A 27 -10.52 -27.83 -11.63
C ASN A 27 -11.89 -28.04 -12.26
N GLY A 28 -12.53 -26.98 -12.77
CA GLY A 28 -13.85 -27.04 -13.42
C GLY A 28 -14.98 -27.54 -12.50
N ARG A 29 -14.84 -27.45 -11.17
CA ARG A 29 -15.86 -27.94 -10.24
C ARG A 29 -17.09 -27.06 -10.30
N SER A 30 -18.28 -27.67 -10.33
CA SER A 30 -19.51 -26.88 -10.35
C SER A 30 -19.77 -26.18 -9.02
N ILE A 31 -20.36 -24.99 -9.06
CA ILE A 31 -20.77 -24.20 -7.88
C ILE A 31 -21.64 -25.04 -6.93
N ARG A 32 -22.53 -25.89 -7.47
CA ARG A 32 -23.40 -26.77 -6.68
C ARG A 32 -22.60 -27.85 -5.92
N GLN A 33 -21.54 -28.40 -6.51
CA GLN A 33 -20.67 -29.37 -5.83
C GLN A 33 -19.86 -28.72 -4.72
N LEU A 34 -19.30 -27.53 -4.97
CA LEU A 34 -18.59 -26.75 -3.95
C LEU A 34 -19.49 -26.40 -2.77
N ALA A 35 -20.73 -25.98 -3.05
CA ALA A 35 -21.73 -25.64 -2.04
C ALA A 35 -22.10 -26.84 -1.14
N ARG A 36 -22.33 -28.03 -1.73
CA ARG A 36 -22.60 -29.26 -0.96
C ARG A 36 -21.43 -29.63 -0.05
N ARG A 37 -20.20 -29.53 -0.54
CA ARG A 37 -18.99 -29.85 0.24
C ARG A 37 -18.79 -28.87 1.41
N ALA A 38 -19.08 -27.60 1.17
CA ALA A 38 -18.99 -26.54 2.17
C ALA A 38 -20.21 -26.46 3.12
N GLY A 39 -21.26 -27.27 2.91
CA GLY A 39 -22.50 -27.19 3.69
C GLY A 39 -23.24 -25.85 3.55
N CYS A 40 -23.09 -25.15 2.42
CA CYS A 40 -23.70 -23.84 2.20
C CYS A 40 -24.60 -23.83 0.94
N HIS A 41 -25.40 -22.79 0.78
CA HIS A 41 -26.26 -22.64 -0.39
C HIS A 41 -25.45 -22.26 -1.65
N PRO A 42 -25.78 -22.77 -2.86
CA PRO A 42 -25.06 -22.43 -4.09
C PRO A 42 -24.95 -20.93 -4.40
N SER A 43 -25.93 -20.13 -3.98
CA SER A 43 -25.88 -18.67 -4.14
C SER A 43 -24.76 -18.02 -3.31
N THR A 44 -24.40 -18.58 -2.16
CA THR A 44 -23.28 -18.10 -1.35
C THR A 44 -21.96 -18.31 -2.08
N VAL A 45 -21.76 -19.51 -2.64
CA VAL A 45 -20.55 -19.81 -3.42
C VAL A 45 -20.48 -18.94 -4.68
N LEU A 46 -21.61 -18.72 -5.38
CA LEU A 46 -21.66 -17.82 -6.53
C LEU A 46 -21.26 -16.38 -6.17
N ARG A 47 -21.72 -15.87 -5.02
CA ARG A 47 -21.32 -14.54 -4.53
C ARG A 47 -19.83 -14.46 -4.21
N GLN A 48 -19.26 -15.51 -3.60
CA GLN A 48 -17.83 -15.60 -3.31
C GLN A 48 -16.98 -15.63 -4.59
N VAL A 49 -17.38 -16.42 -5.58
CA VAL A 49 -16.71 -16.49 -6.89
C VAL A 49 -16.70 -15.12 -7.55
N ARG A 50 -17.86 -14.44 -7.66
CA ARG A 50 -17.95 -13.10 -8.25
C ARG A 50 -17.13 -12.06 -7.50
N ARG A 51 -17.08 -12.13 -6.17
CA ARG A 51 -16.23 -11.25 -5.36
C ARG A 51 -14.76 -11.47 -5.70
N MET A 52 -14.32 -12.73 -5.82
CA MET A 52 -12.94 -13.05 -6.20
C MET A 52 -12.61 -12.59 -7.61
N GLU A 53 -13.55 -12.67 -8.55
CA GLU A 53 -13.39 -12.10 -9.91
C GLU A 53 -13.17 -10.60 -9.86
N THR A 54 -13.95 -9.85 -9.07
CA THR A 54 -13.71 -8.40 -8.89
C THR A 54 -12.38 -8.12 -8.18
N LEU A 55 -11.98 -8.97 -7.23
CA LEU A 55 -10.69 -8.80 -6.54
C LEU A 55 -9.48 -9.11 -7.43
N ARG A 56 -9.65 -9.85 -8.54
CA ARG A 56 -8.59 -10.05 -9.54
C ARG A 56 -8.23 -8.79 -10.31
N ASP A 57 -9.07 -7.75 -10.27
CA ASP A 57 -8.67 -6.45 -10.81
C ASP A 57 -7.47 -5.87 -10.02
N ASP A 58 -7.23 -6.34 -8.78
CA ASP A 58 -6.07 -5.94 -7.99
C ASP A 58 -4.79 -6.72 -8.37
N PRO A 59 -3.68 -6.06 -8.77
CA PRO A 59 -2.49 -6.73 -9.29
C PRO A 59 -1.77 -7.62 -8.27
N LEU A 60 -1.86 -7.30 -6.98
CA LEU A 60 -1.27 -8.14 -5.93
C LEU A 60 -2.11 -9.40 -5.70
N ILE A 61 -3.44 -9.28 -5.78
CA ILE A 61 -4.35 -10.41 -5.60
C ILE A 61 -4.27 -11.33 -6.82
N ASP A 62 -4.28 -10.76 -8.03
CA ASP A 62 -4.17 -11.52 -9.27
C ASP A 62 -2.86 -12.31 -9.32
N SER A 63 -1.74 -11.65 -9.04
CA SER A 63 -0.46 -12.35 -8.95
C SER A 63 -0.42 -13.41 -7.85
N ALA A 64 -1.12 -13.22 -6.73
CA ALA A 64 -1.16 -14.21 -5.65
C ALA A 64 -1.94 -15.45 -6.09
N LEU A 65 -3.09 -15.25 -6.76
CA LEU A 65 -3.91 -16.32 -7.30
C LEU A 65 -3.19 -17.06 -8.41
N ASP A 66 -2.52 -16.35 -9.33
CA ASP A 66 -1.72 -16.97 -10.38
C ASP A 66 -0.56 -17.78 -9.82
N GLY A 67 0.16 -17.24 -8.83
CA GLY A 67 1.22 -17.99 -8.13
C GLY A 67 0.69 -19.26 -7.46
N LEU A 68 -0.51 -19.22 -6.87
CA LEU A 68 -1.18 -20.40 -6.31
C LEU A 68 -1.60 -21.39 -7.41
N THR A 69 -2.12 -20.92 -8.53
CA THR A 69 -2.48 -21.75 -9.69
C THR A 69 -1.25 -22.46 -10.24
N GLU A 70 -0.15 -21.75 -10.46
CA GLU A 70 1.08 -22.33 -10.98
C GLU A 70 1.72 -23.34 -10.02
N GLN A 71 1.65 -23.06 -8.72
CA GLN A 71 2.28 -23.90 -7.71
C GLN A 71 1.46 -25.17 -7.37
N TYR A 72 0.12 -25.08 -7.42
CA TYR A 72 -0.76 -26.14 -6.91
C TYR A 72 -1.68 -26.78 -7.96
N PHE A 73 -1.95 -26.13 -9.10
CA PHE A 73 -2.95 -26.57 -10.07
C PHE A 73 -2.40 -26.87 -11.47
N LYS A 74 -1.33 -26.21 -11.93
CA LYS A 74 -0.63 -26.59 -13.17
C LYS A 74 0.21 -27.86 -12.93
N GLU A 75 -0.41 -29.02 -13.14
CA GLU A 75 0.32 -30.27 -13.32
C GLU A 75 0.72 -30.43 -14.79
N ASP A 76 1.96 -30.07 -15.12
CA ASP A 76 2.76 -30.79 -16.11
C ASP A 76 4.26 -30.45 -15.91
N ILE A 77 5.09 -31.49 -15.79
CA ILE A 77 6.58 -31.52 -15.88
C ILE A 77 7.44 -31.39 -14.58
N ARG A 78 6.91 -31.31 -13.35
CA ARG A 78 7.80 -31.31 -12.14
C ARG A 78 7.57 -32.48 -11.19
N HIS A 79 7.81 -33.69 -11.69
CA HIS A 79 7.92 -34.91 -10.89
C HIS A 79 9.22 -35.04 -10.06
N SER A 80 10.01 -33.96 -9.87
CA SER A 80 11.31 -34.09 -9.17
C SER A 80 11.78 -32.83 -8.43
N MET A 81 10.89 -32.08 -7.78
CA MET A 81 11.31 -31.12 -6.75
C MET A 81 10.39 -31.21 -5.54
N PRO A 82 10.92 -31.20 -4.30
CA PRO A 82 10.09 -31.11 -3.11
C PRO A 82 9.23 -29.85 -3.21
N ARG A 83 7.91 -30.03 -3.26
CA ARG A 83 6.97 -28.90 -3.15
C ARG A 83 7.27 -28.21 -1.82
N PRO A 84 7.45 -26.88 -1.78
CA PRO A 84 7.55 -26.17 -0.51
C PRO A 84 6.17 -26.22 0.17
N GLN A 85 5.92 -27.32 0.87
CA GLN A 85 4.85 -27.41 1.84
C GLN A 85 5.27 -26.47 2.98
N ARG A 86 4.64 -25.30 3.07
CA ARG A 86 4.68 -24.53 4.31
C ARG A 86 4.04 -25.40 5.37
N THR A 87 4.86 -26.08 6.16
CA THR A 87 4.39 -26.83 7.32
C THR A 87 3.79 -25.85 8.33
N PRO A 88 2.98 -26.32 9.29
CA PRO A 88 2.47 -25.50 10.41
C PRO A 88 3.57 -24.79 11.23
N GLN A 89 4.84 -25.09 10.93
CA GLN A 89 6.03 -24.63 11.60
C GLN A 89 6.89 -23.69 10.73
N ASP A 90 6.36 -23.17 9.61
CA ASP A 90 7.00 -22.11 8.79
C ASP A 90 6.99 -20.75 9.53
N THR A 91 7.73 -20.77 10.64
CA THR A 91 7.93 -19.65 11.56
C THR A 91 8.68 -18.53 10.84
N ALA A 92 9.48 -18.86 9.82
CA ALA A 92 10.23 -17.90 9.03
C ALA A 92 9.32 -17.09 8.10
N GLY A 93 8.41 -17.74 7.37
CA GLY A 93 7.38 -17.05 6.58
C GLY A 93 6.49 -16.17 7.47
N GLN A 94 6.00 -16.73 8.58
CA GLN A 94 5.15 -16.00 9.52
C GLN A 94 5.88 -14.80 10.15
N ALA A 95 7.16 -14.93 10.51
CA ALA A 95 7.96 -13.82 11.03
C ALA A 95 8.16 -12.70 10.01
N LYS A 96 8.35 -13.02 8.72
CA LYS A 96 8.42 -12.01 7.65
C LYS A 96 7.11 -11.26 7.49
N VAL A 97 5.98 -11.98 7.51
CA VAL A 97 4.63 -11.40 7.48
C VAL A 97 4.40 -10.48 8.69
N THR A 98 4.68 -10.96 9.91
CA THR A 98 4.55 -10.15 11.13
C THR A 98 5.42 -8.90 11.05
N LYS A 99 6.67 -9.02 10.58
CA LYS A 99 7.55 -7.87 10.39
C LYS A 99 6.96 -6.87 9.38
N ALA A 100 6.48 -7.32 8.23
CA ALA A 100 5.84 -6.45 7.25
C ALA A 100 4.62 -5.71 7.83
N LEU A 101 3.77 -6.41 8.59
CA LEU A 101 2.60 -5.81 9.26
C LEU A 101 3.00 -4.79 10.34
N ILE A 102 4.05 -5.06 11.13
CA ILE A 102 4.59 -4.10 12.11
C ILE A 102 4.97 -2.81 11.38
N TRP A 103 5.69 -2.94 10.26
CA TRP A 103 6.10 -1.79 9.44
C TRP A 103 4.91 -0.99 8.89
N LEU A 104 3.86 -1.68 8.45
CA LEU A 104 2.62 -1.07 7.95
C LEU A 104 1.73 -0.48 9.04
N ASN A 105 1.88 -0.90 10.29
CA ASN A 105 1.09 -0.39 11.42
C ASN A 105 1.59 0.96 11.93
N HIS A 106 2.76 1.42 11.47
CA HIS A 106 3.23 2.77 11.76
C HIS A 106 2.41 3.80 10.98
N GLY A 107 2.22 4.97 11.57
CA GLY A 107 1.50 6.08 10.94
C GLY A 107 2.06 6.39 9.56
N ASN A 108 1.17 6.55 8.58
CA ASN A 108 1.47 6.87 7.19
C ASN A 108 2.36 5.84 6.44
N ALA A 109 2.38 4.58 6.88
CA ALA A 109 3.03 3.53 6.11
C ALA A 109 2.14 3.06 4.94
N ILE A 110 2.72 2.97 3.74
CA ILE A 110 2.06 2.54 2.51
C ILE A 110 2.86 1.39 1.90
N LEU A 111 2.17 0.31 1.53
CA LEU A 111 2.72 -0.71 0.65
C LEU A 111 2.47 -0.27 -0.79
N ALA A 112 3.53 -0.17 -1.58
CA ALA A 112 3.47 0.18 -3.00
C ALA A 112 3.86 -1.03 -3.86
N TYR A 113 3.08 -1.28 -4.90
CA TYR A 113 3.32 -2.34 -5.88
C TYR A 113 3.00 -1.84 -7.29
N ALA A 114 3.84 -2.16 -8.27
CA ALA A 114 3.54 -1.94 -9.68
C ALA A 114 3.44 -3.28 -10.40
N GLU A 115 2.52 -3.36 -11.35
CA GLU A 115 2.30 -4.56 -12.17
C GLU A 115 3.60 -4.93 -12.90
N GLY A 116 3.92 -6.23 -12.92
CA GLY A 116 5.16 -6.75 -13.51
C GLY A 116 6.39 -6.67 -12.60
N MET A 117 6.30 -6.12 -11.39
CA MET A 117 7.40 -6.13 -10.42
C MET A 117 7.43 -7.42 -9.58
N ASP A 118 8.64 -7.88 -9.22
CA ASP A 118 8.87 -9.04 -8.35
C ASP A 118 8.93 -8.69 -6.85
N LYS A 119 8.94 -7.40 -6.52
CA LYS A 119 8.98 -6.90 -5.15
C LYS A 119 7.98 -5.77 -4.96
N ALA A 120 7.43 -5.70 -3.76
CA ALA A 120 6.66 -4.57 -3.27
C ALA A 120 7.47 -3.82 -2.21
N VAL A 121 7.21 -2.53 -2.03
CA VAL A 121 7.99 -1.69 -1.11
C VAL A 121 7.05 -1.08 -0.07
N ILE A 122 7.39 -1.23 1.21
CA ILE A 122 6.74 -0.53 2.30
C ILE A 122 7.51 0.76 2.54
N VAL A 123 6.84 1.89 2.36
CA VAL A 123 7.39 3.24 2.57
C VAL A 123 6.67 3.88 3.74
N ARG A 124 7.40 4.60 4.59
CA ARG A 124 6.84 5.43 5.65
C ARG A 124 7.05 6.90 5.29
N ASP A 125 5.99 7.69 5.46
CA ASP A 125 5.97 9.14 5.26
C ASP A 125 6.48 9.90 6.50
N ASP A 126 7.61 9.46 7.07
CA ASP A 126 8.28 10.12 8.20
C ASP A 126 9.66 10.61 7.73
N GLN A 127 10.20 11.65 8.34
CA GLN A 127 11.45 12.33 7.93
C GLN A 127 12.67 11.38 7.86
N ASP A 128 12.57 10.24 8.53
CA ASP A 128 13.43 9.07 8.34
C ASP A 128 12.85 8.17 7.23
N GLU A 129 13.36 8.27 5.99
CA GLU A 129 13.00 7.43 4.83
C GLU A 129 13.33 5.93 5.03
N LYS A 130 12.69 5.29 6.00
CA LYS A 130 12.88 3.87 6.29
C LYS A 130 11.96 3.07 5.36
N LYS A 131 12.58 2.46 4.34
CA LYS A 131 11.91 1.66 3.31
C LYS A 131 12.27 0.18 3.49
N ILE A 132 11.30 -0.71 3.33
CA ILE A 132 11.53 -2.17 3.30
C ILE A 132 10.97 -2.77 2.03
N SER A 133 11.80 -3.52 1.29
CA SER A 133 11.35 -4.36 0.18
C SER A 133 10.85 -5.71 0.67
N ILE A 134 9.67 -6.13 0.20
CA ILE A 134 9.12 -7.47 0.41
C ILE A 134 8.91 -8.17 -0.94
N ASP A 135 9.00 -9.49 -0.95
CA ASP A 135 8.76 -10.28 -2.16
C ASP A 135 7.28 -10.20 -2.60
N LYS A 136 7.04 -10.23 -3.92
CA LYS A 136 5.69 -10.22 -4.53
C LYS A 136 4.76 -11.26 -3.90
N GLY A 137 5.25 -12.48 -3.68
CA GLY A 137 4.46 -13.55 -3.05
C GLY A 137 4.03 -13.24 -1.61
N LEU A 138 4.88 -12.56 -0.83
CA LEU A 138 4.56 -12.13 0.53
C LEU A 138 3.54 -10.99 0.52
N ALA A 139 3.72 -10.02 -0.38
CA ALA A 139 2.78 -8.90 -0.56
C ALA A 139 1.39 -9.39 -1.00
N GLY A 140 1.36 -10.32 -1.97
CA GLY A 140 0.14 -10.97 -2.44
C GLY A 140 -0.54 -11.80 -1.35
N GLU A 141 0.21 -12.49 -0.48
CA GLU A 141 -0.35 -13.18 0.68
C GLU A 141 -1.05 -12.22 1.65
N ILE A 142 -0.44 -11.06 1.94
CA ILE A 142 -1.01 -10.05 2.83
C ILE A 142 -2.29 -9.45 2.20
N ALA A 143 -2.26 -9.17 0.89
CA ALA A 143 -3.42 -8.65 0.15
C ALA A 143 -4.57 -9.67 0.08
N LEU A 144 -4.29 -10.93 -0.27
CA LEU A 144 -5.31 -11.97 -0.40
C LEU A 144 -6.01 -12.27 0.93
N ARG A 145 -5.29 -12.15 2.07
CA ARG A 145 -5.88 -12.28 3.42
C ARG A 145 -6.76 -11.09 3.83
N GLY A 146 -6.83 -10.03 3.01
CA GLY A 146 -7.59 -8.81 3.32
C GLY A 146 -6.93 -7.91 4.37
N TRP A 147 -5.64 -8.10 4.64
CA TRP A 147 -4.93 -7.33 5.68
C TRP A 147 -4.45 -5.97 5.21
N VAL A 148 -4.41 -5.77 3.89
CA VAL A 148 -4.19 -4.46 3.29
C VAL A 148 -5.33 -4.14 2.35
N GLN A 149 -5.69 -2.86 2.28
CA GLN A 149 -6.72 -2.35 1.37
C GLN A 149 -6.07 -1.48 0.30
N CYS A 150 -6.47 -1.67 -0.96
CA CYS A 150 -6.02 -0.84 -2.05
C CYS A 150 -6.69 0.54 -1.95
N VAL A 151 -5.88 1.59 -1.86
CA VAL A 151 -6.30 3.00 -1.77
C VAL A 151 -6.30 3.66 -3.15
N SER A 152 -5.42 3.21 -4.04
CA SER A 152 -5.32 3.70 -5.41
C SER A 152 -4.87 2.57 -6.32
N HIS A 153 -5.61 2.34 -7.40
CA HIS A 153 -5.37 1.30 -8.40
C HIS A 153 -5.04 1.93 -9.76
N LYS A 154 -4.01 2.78 -9.79
CA LYS A 154 -3.43 3.31 -11.04
C LYS A 154 -2.24 2.44 -11.44
N ARG A 155 -1.28 2.99 -12.18
CA ARG A 155 -0.02 2.31 -12.56
C ARG A 155 0.82 1.81 -11.37
N LEU A 156 0.72 2.48 -10.23
CA LEU A 156 1.28 2.06 -8.95
C LEU A 156 0.12 1.85 -7.99
N SER A 157 -0.10 0.61 -7.58
CA SER A 157 -1.10 0.26 -6.59
C SER A 157 -0.57 0.56 -5.18
N ARG A 158 -1.32 1.37 -4.43
CA ARG A 158 -1.00 1.77 -3.06
C ARG A 158 -1.93 1.10 -2.09
N TYR A 159 -1.38 0.50 -1.05
CA TYR A 159 -2.13 -0.22 -0.05
C TYR A 159 -1.83 0.30 1.35
N GLN A 160 -2.87 0.36 2.16
CA GLN A 160 -2.79 0.69 3.58
C GLN A 160 -3.25 -0.49 4.43
N LEU A 161 -2.81 -0.54 5.68
CA LEU A 161 -3.22 -1.57 6.62
C LEU A 161 -4.72 -1.46 6.91
N SER A 162 -5.46 -2.56 6.72
CA SER A 162 -6.90 -2.62 7.01
C SER A 162 -7.18 -2.81 8.52
N ASP A 163 -8.44 -2.72 8.93
CA ASP A 163 -8.85 -3.09 10.31
C ASP A 163 -8.54 -4.57 10.60
N ASP A 164 -8.80 -5.46 9.64
CA ASP A 164 -8.52 -6.89 9.75
C ASP A 164 -7.01 -7.16 9.86
N GLY A 165 -6.19 -6.40 9.12
CA GLY A 165 -4.73 -6.46 9.22
C GLY A 165 -4.22 -6.02 10.59
N ARG A 166 -4.80 -4.97 11.17
CA ARG A 166 -4.48 -4.51 12.54
C ARG A 166 -4.86 -5.55 13.59
N ALA A 167 -6.05 -6.14 13.48
CA ALA A 167 -6.52 -7.19 14.38
C ALA A 167 -5.63 -8.45 14.30
N ALA A 168 -5.24 -8.84 13.08
CA ALA A 168 -4.33 -9.96 12.85
C ALA A 168 -2.94 -9.70 13.45
N LEU A 169 -2.38 -8.51 13.26
CA LEU A 169 -1.09 -8.13 13.87
C LEU A 169 -1.16 -8.20 15.40
N SER A 170 -2.20 -7.64 16.02
CA SER A 170 -2.39 -7.68 17.47
C SER A 170 -2.41 -9.12 18.00
N SER A 171 -3.14 -10.01 17.31
CA SER A 171 -3.22 -11.44 17.66
C SER A 171 -1.88 -12.16 17.49
N MET A 172 -1.10 -11.83 16.45
CA MET A 172 0.25 -12.40 16.23
C MET A 172 1.24 -11.98 17.32
N VAL A 173 1.24 -10.70 17.69
CA VAL A 173 2.11 -10.17 18.75
C VAL A 173 1.77 -10.81 20.09
N ALA A 174 0.48 -10.90 20.43
CA ALA A 174 0.02 -11.58 21.64
C ALA A 174 0.43 -13.07 21.67
N ALA A 175 0.29 -13.78 20.54
CA ALA A 175 0.73 -15.17 20.44
C ALA A 175 2.25 -15.32 20.58
N GLN A 176 3.03 -14.36 20.07
CA GLN A 176 4.48 -14.35 20.20
C GLN A 176 4.93 -14.07 21.64
N GLU A 177 4.28 -13.12 22.33
CA GLU A 177 4.53 -12.84 23.75
C GLU A 177 4.18 -14.02 24.64
N ASN A 178 3.04 -14.68 24.40
CA ASN A 178 2.64 -15.89 25.13
C ASN A 178 3.66 -17.03 24.92
N ARG A 179 4.14 -17.24 23.68
CA ARG A 179 5.20 -18.22 23.41
C ARG A 179 6.52 -17.85 24.08
N ALA A 180 6.87 -16.57 24.16
CA ALA A 180 8.07 -16.11 24.85
C ALA A 180 7.98 -16.24 26.38
N ARG A 181 6.80 -16.00 26.96
CA ARG A 181 6.49 -16.27 28.37
C ARG A 181 6.60 -17.76 28.66
N VAL A 182 5.90 -18.60 27.89
CA VAL A 182 6.01 -20.06 28.00
C VAL A 182 7.47 -20.49 27.87
N ARG A 183 8.25 -20.00 26.90
CA ARG A 183 9.69 -20.31 26.74
C ARG A 183 10.55 -19.90 27.94
N ARG A 184 10.25 -18.77 28.60
CA ARG A 184 10.93 -18.36 29.84
C ARG A 184 10.50 -19.23 31.02
N ASP A 185 9.23 -19.63 31.05
CA ASP A 185 8.65 -20.46 32.10
C ASP A 185 9.06 -21.95 31.98
N VAL A 186 9.43 -22.46 30.80
CA VAL A 186 10.02 -23.82 30.65
C VAL A 186 11.44 -23.95 31.23
N GLY A 187 12.06 -22.83 31.64
CA GLY A 187 13.32 -22.83 32.41
C GLY A 187 13.14 -23.18 33.89
N PHE A 188 11.89 -23.31 34.36
CA PHE A 188 11.56 -23.72 35.72
C PHE A 188 10.30 -24.58 35.65
N ALA A 189 10.49 -25.90 35.49
CA ALA A 189 9.39 -26.84 35.52
C ALA A 189 8.73 -26.79 36.91
N GLU A 190 7.48 -26.33 36.97
CA GLU A 190 6.40 -26.95 37.73
C GLU A 190 5.05 -26.36 37.36
N ALA A 191 4.03 -27.22 37.30
CA ALA A 191 2.71 -26.94 36.78
C ALA A 191 2.00 -25.79 37.50
N ALA A 192 1.67 -24.71 36.78
CA ALA A 192 0.71 -23.71 37.25
C ALA A 192 -0.60 -23.87 36.47
N ARG A 193 -1.63 -24.31 37.21
CA ARG A 193 -3.02 -24.48 36.79
C ARG A 193 -3.58 -23.23 36.08
N SER A 194 -4.45 -23.46 35.11
CA SER A 194 -5.30 -22.44 34.49
C SER A 194 -6.08 -21.66 35.56
N PHE A 195 -5.81 -20.37 35.69
CA PHE A 195 -6.64 -19.45 36.47
C PHE A 195 -7.80 -18.97 35.58
N GLN A 196 -8.98 -19.51 35.83
CA GLN A 196 -10.25 -19.05 35.26
C GLN A 196 -10.64 -17.74 35.95
N GLY A 197 -10.07 -16.63 35.46
CA GLY A 197 -10.41 -15.28 35.89
C GLY A 197 -11.70 -14.80 35.23
N LYS A 198 -12.78 -14.82 36.01
CA LYS A 198 -14.12 -14.30 35.73
C LYS A 198 -14.09 -12.90 35.07
N GLU A 199 -14.75 -12.76 33.93
CA GLU A 199 -15.02 -11.48 33.26
C GLU A 199 -15.74 -10.53 34.23
N VAL A 200 -15.14 -9.37 34.47
CA VAL A 200 -15.82 -8.22 35.08
C VAL A 200 -15.96 -7.17 34.00
N ALA A 201 -17.20 -6.97 33.57
CA ALA A 201 -17.62 -5.89 32.69
C ALA A 201 -17.18 -4.55 33.30
N ASN A 202 -16.30 -3.83 32.60
CA ASN A 202 -16.06 -2.42 32.90
C ASN A 202 -16.66 -1.58 31.78
N SER A 203 -17.91 -1.19 32.00
CA SER A 203 -18.60 -0.11 31.30
C SER A 203 -17.96 1.22 31.66
N GLY A 204 -16.97 1.66 30.86
CA GLY A 204 -16.38 2.99 30.96
C GLY A 204 -16.04 3.47 29.56
N GLY A 205 -16.90 4.33 29.00
CA GLY A 205 -16.89 4.73 27.60
C GLY A 205 -15.53 5.24 27.12
N ALA A 206 -14.85 4.41 26.32
CA ALA A 206 -13.74 4.86 25.50
C ALA A 206 -14.29 5.85 24.46
N ARG A 207 -13.96 7.13 24.68
CA ARG A 207 -14.26 8.24 23.78
C ARG A 207 -13.66 7.91 22.41
N ARG A 208 -14.52 7.46 21.48
CA ARG A 208 -14.20 7.29 20.06
C ARG A 208 -13.75 8.64 19.50
N VAL A 209 -12.45 8.85 19.40
CA VAL A 209 -11.88 9.89 18.54
C VAL A 209 -12.06 9.39 17.11
N ARG A 210 -13.14 9.84 16.47
CA ARG A 210 -13.33 9.71 15.03
C ARG A 210 -12.38 10.71 14.37
N TYR A 211 -11.25 10.25 13.86
CA TYR A 211 -10.62 10.91 12.72
C TYR A 211 -11.01 10.11 11.48
N GLY A 212 -11.82 10.74 10.61
CA GLY A 212 -12.17 10.19 9.32
C GLY A 212 -11.00 10.31 8.34
N SER A 213 -10.85 9.28 7.52
CA SER A 213 -10.42 9.29 6.11
C SER A 213 -9.45 10.38 5.63
N GLY A 214 -8.21 10.00 5.32
CA GLY A 214 -7.43 10.35 4.11
C GLY A 214 -7.43 11.77 3.51
N GLU A 215 -7.74 12.83 4.26
CA GLU A 215 -7.80 14.19 3.72
C GLU A 215 -6.40 14.82 3.61
N THR A 216 -6.02 15.27 2.40
CA THR A 216 -4.80 16.04 2.18
C THR A 216 -4.96 17.47 2.74
N PRO A 217 -3.88 18.17 3.14
CA PRO A 217 -3.98 19.56 3.62
C PRO A 217 -4.69 20.49 2.63
N LEU A 218 -4.49 20.27 1.32
CA LEU A 218 -5.20 21.00 0.27
C LEU A 218 -6.70 20.69 0.25
N ALA A 219 -7.10 19.42 0.44
CA ALA A 219 -8.51 19.03 0.52
C ALA A 219 -9.21 19.65 1.74
N MET A 220 -8.52 19.76 2.88
CA MET A 220 -9.04 20.46 4.06
C MET A 220 -9.18 21.96 3.80
N LEU A 221 -8.18 22.58 3.17
CA LEU A 221 -8.20 24.02 2.85
C LEU A 221 -9.22 24.40 1.77
N ALA A 222 -9.50 23.51 0.81
CA ALA A 222 -10.50 23.73 -0.22
C ALA A 222 -11.94 23.82 0.33
N ARG A 223 -12.18 23.24 1.51
CA ARG A 223 -13.49 23.32 2.20
C ARG A 223 -13.68 24.60 3.00
N LEU A 224 -12.61 25.35 3.28
CA LEU A 224 -12.71 26.61 4.00
C LEU A 224 -13.24 27.69 3.06
N ALA A 225 -14.30 28.37 3.48
CA ALA A 225 -14.73 29.61 2.85
C ALA A 225 -13.90 30.79 3.35
N ASP A 226 -13.63 31.75 2.48
CA ASP A 226 -13.08 33.05 2.86
C ASP A 226 -14.17 33.94 3.46
N ARG A 227 -13.80 35.13 3.94
CA ARG A 227 -14.71 36.10 4.57
C ARG A 227 -15.91 36.48 3.69
N ASN A 228 -15.78 36.32 2.38
CA ASN A 228 -16.82 36.63 1.39
C ASN A 228 -17.69 35.42 1.01
N GLY A 229 -17.49 34.25 1.62
CA GLY A 229 -18.25 33.02 1.33
C GLY A 229 -17.71 32.18 0.18
N GLU A 230 -16.73 32.69 -0.57
CA GLU A 230 -16.07 31.98 -1.66
C GLU A 230 -15.07 30.92 -1.15
N PRO A 231 -14.85 29.81 -1.87
CA PRO A 231 -13.88 28.80 -1.48
C PRO A 231 -12.47 29.40 -1.45
N PHE A 232 -11.73 29.14 -0.38
CA PHE A 232 -10.40 29.70 -0.17
C PHE A 232 -9.39 29.23 -1.24
N LEU A 233 -9.50 27.98 -1.67
CA LEU A 233 -8.80 27.42 -2.83
C LEU A 233 -9.83 26.98 -3.86
N THR A 234 -9.71 27.45 -5.09
CA THR A 234 -10.51 26.93 -6.20
C THR A 234 -10.06 25.54 -6.60
N VAL A 235 -10.93 24.80 -7.29
CA VAL A 235 -10.64 23.43 -7.76
C VAL A 235 -9.36 23.40 -8.62
N ASP A 236 -9.13 24.43 -9.43
CA ASP A 236 -7.94 24.51 -10.28
C ASP A 236 -6.64 24.68 -9.47
N LEU A 237 -6.67 25.43 -8.36
CA LEU A 237 -5.52 25.59 -7.48
C LEU A 237 -5.19 24.29 -6.74
N VAL A 238 -6.23 23.56 -6.31
CA VAL A 238 -6.06 22.24 -5.69
C VAL A 238 -5.45 21.27 -6.70
N ARG A 239 -5.99 21.23 -7.92
CA ARG A 239 -5.49 20.37 -9.01
C ARG A 239 -4.04 20.68 -9.36
N ALA A 240 -3.66 21.96 -9.36
CA ALA A 240 -2.28 22.38 -9.58
C ALA A 240 -1.35 21.82 -8.49
N GLY A 241 -1.71 21.99 -7.21
CA GLY A 241 -0.94 21.46 -6.08
C GLY A 241 -0.86 19.92 -6.07
N GLU A 242 -1.94 19.23 -6.41
CA GLU A 242 -1.95 17.77 -6.56
C GLU A 242 -1.07 17.30 -7.72
N ARG A 243 -1.06 18.05 -8.84
CA ARG A 243 -0.18 17.74 -9.98
C ARG A 243 1.31 17.89 -9.63
N LEU A 244 1.68 18.94 -8.90
CA LEU A 244 3.05 19.07 -8.36
C LEU A 244 3.40 17.86 -7.49
N ARG A 245 2.49 17.46 -6.61
CA ARG A 245 2.70 16.30 -5.75
C ARG A 245 2.88 15.02 -6.57
N GLU A 246 2.07 14.80 -7.60
CA GLU A 246 2.19 13.65 -8.49
C GLU A 246 3.56 13.63 -9.20
N ASP A 247 3.99 14.76 -9.78
CA ASP A 247 5.28 14.86 -10.46
C ASP A 247 6.46 14.68 -9.48
N TYR A 248 6.36 15.21 -8.25
CA TYR A 248 7.35 15.04 -7.18
C TYR A 248 7.46 13.59 -6.69
N GLU A 249 6.32 12.92 -6.45
CA GLU A 249 6.29 11.51 -6.05
C GLU A 249 6.89 10.61 -7.15
N LEU A 250 6.62 10.92 -8.43
CA LEU A 250 7.23 10.21 -9.56
C LEU A 250 8.75 10.41 -9.62
N ALA A 251 9.23 11.62 -9.34
CA ALA A 251 10.66 11.95 -9.30
C ALA A 251 11.39 11.15 -8.22
N GLN A 252 10.83 11.09 -7.00
CA GLN A 252 11.43 10.33 -5.92
C GLN A 252 11.51 8.83 -6.22
N ILE A 253 10.48 8.26 -6.87
CA ILE A 253 10.52 6.87 -7.29
C ILE A 253 11.62 6.63 -8.33
N ALA A 254 11.84 7.58 -9.25
CA ALA A 254 12.87 7.49 -10.29
C ALA A 254 14.30 7.40 -9.71
N GLU A 255 14.62 8.29 -8.78
CA GLU A 255 15.93 8.41 -8.14
C GLU A 255 16.32 7.16 -7.34
N HIS A 256 15.31 6.49 -6.76
CA HIS A 256 15.52 5.30 -5.94
C HIS A 256 15.53 3.98 -6.73
N ILE A 257 14.92 3.96 -7.93
CA ILE A 257 14.97 2.81 -8.85
C ILE A 257 16.27 2.81 -9.65
N TYR A 258 16.74 3.99 -10.04
CA TYR A 258 18.02 4.18 -10.72
C TYR A 258 18.94 5.00 -9.81
N PRO A 259 19.65 4.38 -8.85
CA PRO A 259 20.78 5.07 -8.26
C PRO A 259 21.70 5.43 -9.43
N VAL A 260 21.91 6.72 -9.65
CA VAL A 260 22.95 7.22 -10.56
C VAL A 260 24.27 6.73 -9.97
N ASN A 261 24.66 5.51 -10.36
CA ASN A 261 26.03 5.05 -10.29
C ASN A 261 26.78 5.83 -11.35
N THR A 262 27.08 7.10 -11.08
CA THR A 262 28.25 7.77 -11.68
C THR A 262 29.48 7.15 -11.03
N VAL A 263 29.76 5.90 -11.40
CA VAL A 263 31.12 5.38 -11.37
C VAL A 263 31.79 5.98 -12.60
N PHE A 264 32.74 6.87 -12.35
CA PHE A 264 33.61 7.45 -13.36
C PHE A 264 34.33 6.35 -14.15
N ASP A 265 34.36 6.48 -15.48
CA ASP A 265 35.57 6.69 -16.30
C ASP A 265 35.37 6.14 -17.73
N VAL A 266 35.48 7.03 -18.73
CA VAL A 266 35.90 6.86 -20.16
C VAL A 266 35.26 7.99 -21.00
N PRO A 267 36.06 8.84 -21.68
CA PRO A 267 35.54 9.82 -22.63
C PRO A 267 35.18 9.10 -23.94
N CYS A 268 34.00 9.41 -24.48
CA CYS A 268 33.53 8.94 -25.78
C CYS A 268 32.95 7.50 -25.84
N ALA A 269 31.78 7.28 -25.24
CA ALA A 269 30.81 6.31 -25.77
C ALA A 269 29.41 6.56 -25.20
N ALA A 270 28.58 7.27 -25.97
CA ALA A 270 27.15 7.29 -25.73
C ALA A 270 26.54 5.95 -26.15
N LYS A 271 25.82 5.28 -25.24
CA LYS A 271 24.79 4.29 -25.60
C LYS A 271 23.44 4.74 -25.03
N PRO A 272 22.35 4.63 -25.80
CA PRO A 272 21.04 5.08 -25.36
C PRO A 272 20.49 4.08 -24.35
N ALA A 273 20.24 4.54 -23.12
CA ALA A 273 19.47 3.79 -22.14
C ALA A 273 17.97 3.97 -22.43
N HIS A 274 17.37 2.97 -23.08
CA HIS A 274 15.92 2.86 -23.22
C HIS A 274 15.31 2.51 -21.86
N GLY A 275 14.93 3.56 -21.13
CA GLY A 275 14.34 3.52 -19.78
C GLY A 275 14.19 4.91 -19.15
N LYS A 276 14.90 5.91 -19.69
CA LYS A 276 14.97 7.29 -19.20
C LYS A 276 13.73 8.17 -19.46
N ALA A 277 12.81 7.80 -20.34
CA ALA A 277 11.91 8.81 -20.93
C ALA A 277 10.78 9.36 -20.02
N HIS A 278 10.29 8.62 -19.02
CA HIS A 278 9.10 9.07 -18.26
C HIS A 278 9.40 9.63 -16.88
N ALA A 279 10.28 8.98 -16.14
CA ALA A 279 10.65 9.37 -14.78
C ALA A 279 11.50 10.66 -14.77
N ASP A 280 12.39 10.79 -15.75
CA ASP A 280 13.25 11.97 -15.97
C ASP A 280 12.41 13.19 -16.38
N THR A 281 11.32 13.00 -17.15
CA THR A 281 10.41 14.12 -17.50
C THR A 281 9.52 14.59 -16.35
N ALA A 282 9.11 13.72 -15.43
CA ALA A 282 8.29 14.10 -14.29
C ALA A 282 9.11 14.83 -13.23
N GLY A 283 10.31 14.33 -12.93
CA GLY A 283 11.27 15.03 -12.08
C GLY A 283 11.67 16.38 -12.64
N GLN A 284 11.92 16.46 -13.95
CA GLN A 284 12.22 17.74 -14.59
C GLN A 284 11.03 18.73 -14.51
N ARG A 285 9.79 18.29 -14.75
CA ARG A 285 8.60 19.14 -14.57
C ARG A 285 8.43 19.63 -13.13
N ALA A 286 8.60 18.75 -12.14
CA ALA A 286 8.52 19.14 -10.73
C ALA A 286 9.62 20.16 -10.39
N HIS A 287 10.84 19.92 -10.85
CA HIS A 287 11.97 20.82 -10.62
C HIS A 287 11.75 22.19 -11.27
N GLU A 288 11.29 22.23 -12.52
CA GLU A 288 10.96 23.47 -13.24
C GLU A 288 9.81 24.23 -12.56
N ALA A 289 8.78 23.53 -12.10
CA ALA A 289 7.67 24.14 -11.35
C ALA A 289 8.13 24.76 -10.03
N LEU A 290 8.98 24.05 -9.27
CA LEU A 290 9.55 24.56 -8.02
C LEU A 290 10.51 25.72 -8.25
N ALA A 291 11.32 25.67 -9.32
CA ALA A 291 12.19 26.77 -9.71
C ALA A 291 11.40 28.03 -10.09
N ALA A 292 10.25 27.86 -10.77
CA ALA A 292 9.38 28.97 -11.16
C ALA A 292 8.73 29.70 -9.97
N LEU A 293 8.52 29.02 -8.84
CA LEU A 293 8.00 29.64 -7.61
C LEU A 293 9.04 30.54 -6.91
N GLY A 294 10.32 30.19 -7.02
CA GLY A 294 11.39 30.87 -6.32
C GLY A 294 11.43 30.59 -4.79
N PRO A 295 12.43 31.15 -4.09
CA PRO A 295 12.66 30.89 -2.67
C PRO A 295 11.50 31.40 -1.80
N GLY A 296 11.15 30.66 -0.75
CA GLY A 296 10.01 30.94 0.13
C GLY A 296 8.68 30.34 -0.36
N LEU A 297 8.28 30.60 -1.61
CA LEU A 297 7.07 30.02 -2.20
C LEU A 297 7.24 28.54 -2.53
N CYS A 298 8.41 28.17 -3.05
CA CYS A 298 8.81 26.78 -3.24
C CYS A 298 8.75 25.99 -1.92
N ASP A 299 9.25 26.57 -0.83
CA ASP A 299 9.37 25.88 0.46
C ASP A 299 8.00 25.54 1.08
N ILE A 300 7.05 26.49 1.04
CA ILE A 300 5.69 26.23 1.52
C ILE A 300 4.91 25.28 0.59
N ALA A 301 5.14 25.36 -0.73
CA ALA A 301 4.52 24.45 -1.69
C ALA A 301 5.01 23.01 -1.50
N LEU A 302 6.31 22.80 -1.31
CA LEU A 302 6.90 21.50 -0.99
C LEU A 302 6.30 20.92 0.30
N ARG A 303 6.28 21.69 1.39
CA ARG A 303 5.77 21.22 2.68
C ARG A 303 4.29 20.87 2.64
N CYS A 304 3.45 21.75 2.10
CA CYS A 304 2.00 21.55 2.13
C CYS A 304 1.49 20.64 1.01
N CYS A 305 2.06 20.69 -0.19
CA CYS A 305 1.60 19.89 -1.33
C CYS A 305 2.30 18.53 -1.38
N CYS A 306 3.60 18.47 -1.10
CA CYS A 306 4.40 17.25 -1.26
C CYS A 306 4.54 16.47 0.05
N HIS A 307 4.91 17.13 1.16
CA HIS A 307 5.09 16.48 2.47
C HIS A 307 3.80 16.41 3.30
N LEU A 308 2.69 16.95 2.79
CA LEU A 308 1.39 16.98 3.46
C LEU A 308 1.42 17.56 4.88
N GLU A 309 2.33 18.49 5.15
CA GLU A 309 2.40 19.19 6.42
C GLU A 309 1.23 20.17 6.56
N GLY A 310 0.61 20.21 7.75
CA GLY A 310 -0.36 21.25 8.08
C GLY A 310 0.28 22.64 8.12
N LEU A 311 -0.49 23.69 7.80
CA LEU A 311 0.00 25.07 7.72
C LEU A 311 0.73 25.54 8.99
N GLU A 312 0.22 25.20 10.19
CA GLU A 312 0.85 25.58 11.45
C GLU A 312 2.24 24.95 11.63
N THR A 313 2.41 23.71 11.17
CA THR A 313 3.70 23.01 11.21
C THR A 313 4.66 23.64 10.20
N ALA A 314 4.18 23.92 8.99
CA ALA A 314 4.97 24.56 7.94
C ALA A 314 5.44 25.96 8.36
N GLU A 315 4.56 26.78 8.97
CA GLU A 315 4.91 28.10 9.51
C GLU A 315 6.04 28.02 10.55
N LYS A 316 5.97 27.08 11.49
CA LYS A 316 7.01 26.88 12.50
C LYS A 316 8.35 26.46 11.89
N GLN A 317 8.32 25.55 10.91
CA GLN A 317 9.53 25.06 10.25
C GLN A 317 10.20 26.12 9.37
N LEU A 318 9.41 27.03 8.78
CA LEU A 318 9.91 28.13 7.96
C LEU A 318 10.25 29.40 8.78
N GLY A 319 10.03 29.39 10.10
CA GLY A 319 10.26 30.55 10.96
C GLY A 319 9.32 31.72 10.66
N TRP A 320 8.14 31.46 10.08
CA TRP A 320 7.17 32.48 9.74
C TRP A 320 6.26 32.83 10.92
N SER A 321 5.72 34.06 10.93
CA SER A 321 4.73 34.46 11.92
C SER A 321 3.46 33.63 11.77
N ALA A 322 2.81 33.30 12.89
CA ALA A 322 1.55 32.54 12.87
C ALA A 322 0.50 33.18 11.93
N ARG A 323 -0.25 32.33 11.22
CA ARG A 323 -1.33 32.71 10.28
C ARG A 323 -0.86 33.34 8.95
N SER A 324 0.43 33.34 8.66
CA SER A 324 0.97 33.84 7.39
C SER A 324 0.87 32.80 6.26
N GLY A 325 0.98 31.52 6.59
CA GLY A 325 1.12 30.43 5.64
C GLY A 325 -0.08 30.28 4.72
N LYS A 326 -1.30 30.60 5.21
CA LYS A 326 -2.52 30.55 4.39
C LYS A 326 -2.39 31.43 3.13
N VAL A 327 -2.04 32.70 3.30
CA VAL A 327 -1.95 33.64 2.17
C VAL A 327 -0.81 33.27 1.23
N VAL A 328 0.35 32.91 1.80
CA VAL A 328 1.54 32.57 1.02
C VAL A 328 1.34 31.29 0.21
N LEU A 329 0.71 30.25 0.78
CA LEU A 329 0.37 29.02 0.06
C LEU A 329 -0.59 29.31 -1.11
N ARG A 330 -1.56 30.20 -0.94
CA ARG A 330 -2.46 30.58 -2.04
C ARG A 330 -1.70 31.24 -3.20
N ILE A 331 -0.76 32.14 -2.90
CA ILE A 331 0.09 32.79 -3.91
C ILE A 331 0.94 31.74 -4.63
N ALA A 332 1.55 30.79 -3.89
CA ALA A 332 2.32 29.71 -4.47
C ALA A 332 1.48 28.86 -5.43
N LEU A 333 0.26 28.44 -5.04
CA LEU A 333 -0.62 27.65 -5.89
C LEU A 333 -1.09 28.41 -7.13
N GLN A 334 -1.29 29.74 -7.04
CA GLN A 334 -1.65 30.57 -8.20
C GLN A 334 -0.52 30.61 -9.23
N GLN A 335 0.72 30.82 -8.80
CA GLN A 335 1.88 30.80 -9.69
C GLN A 335 2.11 29.42 -10.29
N LEU A 336 1.92 28.38 -9.48
CA LEU A 336 2.05 26.99 -9.89
C LEU A 336 1.01 26.60 -10.94
N LYS A 337 -0.24 27.08 -10.80
CA LYS A 337 -1.27 26.96 -11.83
C LYS A 337 -0.82 27.64 -13.13
N SER A 338 -0.39 28.91 -13.07
CA SER A 338 0.08 29.63 -14.26
C SER A 338 1.23 28.92 -14.98
N HIS A 339 2.14 28.29 -14.22
CA HIS A 339 3.22 27.49 -14.78
C HIS A 339 2.72 26.26 -15.55
N TYR A 340 1.79 25.49 -14.97
CA TYR A 340 1.25 24.31 -15.64
C TYR A 340 0.34 24.64 -16.82
N ASP A 341 -0.39 25.75 -16.77
CA ASP A 341 -1.18 26.23 -17.90
C ASP A 341 -0.26 26.60 -19.08
N ALA A 342 0.82 27.35 -18.83
CA ALA A 342 1.79 27.71 -19.87
C ALA A 342 2.48 26.49 -20.51
N LEU A 343 2.78 25.45 -19.72
CA LEU A 343 3.31 24.18 -20.22
C LEU A 343 2.29 23.41 -21.08
N ALA A 344 1.00 23.49 -20.75
CA ALA A 344 -0.05 22.85 -21.55
C ALA A 344 -0.19 23.54 -22.91
N ASP A 345 -0.21 24.87 -22.93
CA ASP A 345 -0.30 25.68 -24.15
C ASP A 345 0.90 25.44 -25.09
N GLN A 346 2.11 25.35 -24.54
CA GLN A 346 3.31 25.02 -25.32
C GLN A 346 3.25 23.63 -25.95
N LYS A 347 2.63 22.66 -25.27
CA LYS A 347 2.48 21.30 -25.80
C LYS A 347 1.44 21.21 -26.91
N GLU A 348 0.40 22.04 -26.88
CA GLU A 348 -0.59 22.14 -27.95
C GLU A 348 -0.04 22.84 -29.21
N LEU A 349 0.90 23.79 -29.06
CA LEU A 349 1.58 24.43 -30.19
C LEU A 349 2.62 23.55 -30.90
N ILE A 350 3.14 22.52 -30.24
CA ILE A 350 4.16 21.60 -30.77
C ILE A 350 3.51 20.29 -31.30
N GLY A 351 2.17 20.21 -31.28
CA GLY A 351 1.38 19.08 -31.77
C GLY A 351 1.51 18.81 -33.26
#